data_AF-A0A925TF01-F1
#
_entry.id   AF-A0A925TF01-F1
#
_cell.length_a   1.000
_cell.length_b   1.000
_cell.length_c   1.000
_cell.angle_alpha   90.00
_cell.angle_beta   90.00
_cell.angle_gamma   90.00
#
_symmetry.space_group_name_H-M   'P 1'
#
loop_
_entity.id
_entity.type
_entity.pdbx_description
1 polymer ?
#
loop_
_entity_poly.entity_id
_entity_poly.type
_entity_poly.pdbx_seq_one_letter_code
_entity_poly.pdbx_strand_id
1 'polypeptide(L)'
;MHSYVSSLVSDVSPGIALAVVAFLAAVPPYVALSQTNRGRARSAIAYLLGLGAGLAATVVSVATLRAHADAQAIVAAGFLASFFSPFFGMLRAKWQRKGRPPRRKTIIEGYSR
;
A
#
# COMPACT_ATOMS: atom_id res chain seq x y z
N MET A 1 20.54 5.15 31.86
CA MET A 1 20.42 5.49 30.41
C MET A 1 19.67 4.43 29.59
N HIS A 2 19.79 3.12 29.86
CA HIS A 2 19.03 2.09 29.12
C HIS A 2 17.50 2.18 29.25
N SER A 3 16.97 2.69 30.38
CA SER A 3 15.53 2.84 30.61
C SER A 3 14.85 3.88 29.70
N TYR A 4 15.55 4.95 29.33
CA TYR A 4 15.01 6.00 28.45
C TYR A 4 14.92 5.57 26.98
N VAL A 5 15.89 4.76 26.53
CA VAL A 5 15.90 4.28 25.14
C VAL A 5 14.77 3.27 24.92
N SER A 6 14.53 2.35 25.85
CA SER A 6 13.44 1.37 25.72
C SER A 6 12.04 2.01 25.74
N SER A 7 11.84 3.06 26.53
CA SER A 7 10.56 3.80 26.57
C SER A 7 10.33 4.60 25.29
N LEU A 8 11.36 5.27 24.77
CA LEU A 8 11.27 5.92 23.45
C LEU A 8 10.95 4.92 22.33
N VAL A 9 11.56 3.74 22.35
CA VAL A 9 11.30 2.71 21.33
C VAL A 9 9.87 2.18 21.43
N SER A 10 9.34 1.94 22.64
CA SER A 10 7.96 1.49 22.79
C SER A 10 6.96 2.52 22.27
N ASP A 11 7.20 3.81 22.50
CA ASP A 11 6.27 4.88 22.13
C ASP A 11 6.23 5.13 20.61
N VAL A 12 7.37 5.01 19.92
CA VAL A 12 7.48 5.31 18.49
C VAL A 12 7.22 4.06 17.62
N SER A 13 7.41 2.86 18.17
CA SER A 13 7.24 1.61 17.42
C SER A 13 5.89 1.42 16.71
N PRO A 14 4.71 1.80 17.29
CA PRO A 14 3.44 1.65 16.60
C PRO A 14 3.32 2.62 15.42
N GLY A 15 3.90 3.82 15.55
CA GLY A 15 3.95 4.82 14.49
C GLY A 15 4.84 4.39 13.32
N ILE A 16 6.00 3.79 13.61
CA ILE A 16 6.88 3.21 12.57
C ILE A 16 6.17 2.06 11.86
N ALA A 17 5.57 1.13 12.62
CA ALA A 17 4.82 0.02 12.05
C ALA A 17 3.69 0.51 11.15
N LEU A 18 2.94 1.54 11.58
CA LEU A 18 1.90 2.17 10.78
C LEU A 18 2.47 2.69 9.45
N ALA A 19 3.55 3.47 9.48
CA ALA A 19 4.13 4.06 8.28
C ALA A 19 4.65 3.00 7.29
N VAL A 20 5.36 1.98 7.80
CA VAL A 20 5.91 0.90 6.97
C VAL A 20 4.80 0.05 6.35
N VAL A 21 3.83 -0.38 7.16
CA VAL A 21 2.69 -1.17 6.67
C VAL A 21 1.88 -0.36 5.68
N ALA A 22 1.65 0.93 5.95
CA ALA A 22 0.89 1.80 5.06
C ALA A 22 1.57 1.94 3.70
N PHE A 23 2.88 2.19 3.70
CA PHE A 23 3.65 2.27 2.48
C PHE A 23 3.57 0.98 1.67
N LEU A 24 3.87 -0.17 2.32
CA LEU A 24 3.87 -1.47 1.65
C LEU A 24 2.48 -1.88 1.14
N ALA A 25 1.42 -1.55 1.87
CA ALA A 25 0.04 -1.81 1.44
C ALA A 25 -0.41 -0.93 0.26
N ALA A 26 0.15 0.28 0.12
CA ALA A 26 -0.20 1.20 -0.96
C ALA A 26 0.52 0.91 -2.30
N VAL A 27 1.70 0.28 -2.29
CA VAL A 27 2.49 0.02 -3.51
C VAL A 27 1.82 -0.95 -4.48
N PRO A 28 1.37 -2.16 -4.08
CA PRO A 28 0.74 -3.11 -5.00
C PRO A 28 -0.46 -2.55 -5.77
N PRO A 29 -1.44 -1.87 -5.12
CA PRO A 29 -2.57 -1.30 -5.84
C PRO A 29 -2.15 -0.21 -6.81
N TYR A 30 -1.13 0.59 -6.45
CA TYR A 30 -0.59 1.61 -7.33
C TYR A 30 0.02 0.98 -8.61
N VAL A 31 0.87 -0.05 -8.46
CA VAL A 31 1.50 -0.72 -9.61
C VAL A 31 0.45 -1.38 -10.49
N ALA A 32 -0.44 -2.18 -9.91
CA ALA A 32 -1.48 -2.90 -10.64
C ALA A 32 -2.39 -1.97 -11.45
N LEU A 33 -2.78 -0.84 -10.84
CA LEU A 33 -3.62 0.16 -11.49
C LEU A 33 -2.85 1.18 -12.30
N SER A 34 -1.51 1.22 -12.30
CA SER A 34 -0.77 2.15 -13.16
C SER A 34 -0.63 1.61 -14.58
N GLN A 35 -0.49 0.28 -14.74
CA GLN A 35 -0.11 -0.36 -16.00
C GLN A 35 -1.29 -0.81 -16.89
N THR A 36 -2.50 -0.95 -16.36
CA THR A 36 -3.56 -1.71 -17.06
C THR A 36 -4.87 -0.95 -17.32
N ASN A 37 -5.52 -1.22 -18.47
CA ASN A 37 -6.79 -0.58 -18.87
C ASN A 37 -7.99 -1.02 -18.01
N ARG A 38 -8.99 -0.13 -17.94
CA ARG A 38 -10.12 -0.08 -16.98
C ARG A 38 -10.93 -1.39 -16.88
N GLY A 39 -11.24 -1.80 -15.64
CA GLY A 39 -12.26 -2.81 -15.33
C GLY A 39 -12.57 -2.81 -13.82
N ARG A 40 -13.85 -2.90 -13.42
CA ARG A 40 -14.28 -2.87 -11.99
C ARG A 40 -13.67 -4.02 -11.17
N ALA A 41 -13.48 -5.19 -11.79
CA ALA A 41 -12.84 -6.34 -11.15
C ALA A 41 -11.37 -6.05 -10.76
N ARG A 42 -10.64 -5.24 -11.55
CA ARG A 42 -9.24 -4.90 -11.26
C ARG A 42 -9.07 -4.01 -10.04
N SER A 43 -10.00 -3.10 -9.78
CA SER A 43 -9.93 -2.29 -8.55
C SER A 43 -10.05 -3.14 -7.29
N ALA A 44 -10.91 -4.17 -7.31
CA ALA A 44 -11.02 -5.10 -6.20
C ALA A 44 -9.74 -5.94 -6.03
N ILE A 45 -9.19 -6.47 -7.12
CA ILE A 45 -7.93 -7.23 -7.09
C ILE A 45 -6.77 -6.35 -6.57
N ALA A 46 -6.65 -5.13 -7.07
CA ALA A 46 -5.62 -4.19 -6.62
C ALA A 46 -5.73 -3.88 -5.12
N TYR A 47 -6.96 -3.70 -4.62
CA TYR A 47 -7.21 -3.52 -3.19
C TYR A 47 -6.81 -4.76 -2.39
N LEU A 48 -7.22 -5.96 -2.82
CA LEU A 48 -6.87 -7.22 -2.15
C LEU A 48 -5.36 -7.48 -2.12
N LEU A 49 -4.64 -7.12 -3.19
CA LEU A 49 -3.18 -7.19 -3.22
C LEU A 49 -2.54 -6.25 -2.20
N GLY A 50 -3.06 -5.02 -2.09
CA GLY A 50 -2.60 -4.06 -1.09
C GLY A 50 -2.90 -4.51 0.34
N LEU A 51 -4.12 -5.01 0.58
CA LEU A 51 -4.52 -5.56 1.87
C LEU A 51 -3.64 -6.74 2.28
N GLY A 52 -3.44 -7.70 1.36
CA GLY A 52 -2.58 -8.86 1.60
C GLY A 52 -1.13 -8.47 1.92
N ALA A 53 -0.55 -7.53 1.15
CA ALA A 53 0.78 -7.01 1.43
C ALA A 53 0.85 -6.29 2.79
N GLY A 54 -0.18 -5.51 3.15
CA GLY A 54 -0.27 -4.84 4.44
C GLY A 54 -0.38 -5.81 5.62
N LEU A 55 -1.15 -6.89 5.47
CA LEU A 55 -1.26 -7.94 6.49
C LEU A 55 0.07 -8.68 6.66
N ALA A 56 0.74 -9.04 5.56
CA ALA A 56 2.07 -9.65 5.61
C ALA A 56 3.09 -8.72 6.31
N ALA A 57 3.07 -7.42 5.98
CA ALA A 57 3.92 -6.43 6.63
C ALA A 57 3.61 -6.28 8.12
N THR A 58 2.34 -6.37 8.52
CA THR A 58 1.92 -6.35 9.93
C THR A 58 2.50 -7.57 10.67
N VAL A 59 2.38 -8.77 10.09
CA VAL A 59 2.94 -9.99 10.69
C VAL A 59 4.45 -9.88 10.87
N VAL A 60 5.16 -9.37 9.86
CA VAL A 60 6.62 -9.14 9.95
C VAL A 60 6.95 -8.09 11.01
N SER A 61 6.18 -7.00 11.09
CA SER A 61 6.38 -5.94 12.09
C SER A 61 6.20 -6.48 13.51
N VAL A 62 5.18 -7.29 13.75
CA VAL A 62 4.97 -7.95 15.06
C VAL A 62 6.11 -8.92 15.36
N ALA A 63 6.51 -9.75 14.40
CA ALA A 63 7.59 -10.71 14.60
C ALA A 63 8.93 -10.04 14.96
N THR A 64 9.22 -8.88 14.36
CA THR A 64 10.46 -8.13 14.55
C THR A 64 10.45 -7.23 15.79
N LEU A 65 9.30 -6.62 16.13
CA LEU A 65 9.21 -5.58 17.17
C LEU A 65 8.60 -6.07 18.49
N ARG A 66 7.99 -7.27 18.56
CA ARG A 66 7.38 -7.80 19.80
C ARG A 66 8.33 -7.86 21.01
N ALA A 67 9.63 -7.90 20.77
CA ALA A 67 10.63 -7.95 21.84
C ALA A 67 10.86 -6.58 22.52
N HIS A 68 10.41 -5.49 21.89
CA HIS A 68 10.72 -4.11 22.30
C HIS A 68 9.48 -3.23 22.48
N ALA A 69 8.30 -3.73 22.15
CA ALA A 69 7.08 -2.95 22.11
C ALA A 69 5.84 -3.80 22.34
N ASP A 70 4.74 -3.13 22.71
CA ASP A 70 3.43 -3.77 22.85
C ASP A 70 2.94 -4.28 21.48
N ALA A 71 2.84 -5.60 21.37
CA ALA A 71 2.36 -6.27 20.17
C ALA A 71 0.93 -5.83 19.81
N GLN A 72 0.08 -5.54 20.79
CA GLN A 72 -1.31 -5.17 20.51
C GLN A 72 -1.41 -3.82 19.80
N ALA A 73 -0.61 -2.83 20.23
CA ALA A 73 -0.52 -1.53 19.58
C ALA A 73 -0.02 -1.63 18.12
N ILE A 74 1.00 -2.47 17.88
CA ILE A 74 1.56 -2.72 16.53
C ILE A 74 0.53 -3.40 15.64
N VAL A 75 -0.18 -4.40 16.17
CA VAL A 75 -1.24 -5.12 15.45
C VAL A 75 -2.36 -4.16 15.06
N ALA A 76 -2.86 -3.35 15.98
CA ALA A 76 -3.92 -2.38 15.70
C ALA A 76 -3.50 -1.36 14.62
N ALA A 77 -2.29 -0.80 14.74
CA ALA A 77 -1.73 0.14 13.78
C ALA A 77 -1.54 -0.52 12.39
N GLY A 78 -1.00 -1.73 12.35
CA GLY A 78 -0.79 -2.49 11.13
C GLY A 78 -2.10 -2.86 10.43
N PHE A 79 -3.13 -3.30 11.17
CA PHE A 79 -4.45 -3.57 10.61
C PHE A 79 -5.07 -2.32 10.00
N LEU A 80 -5.06 -1.20 10.75
CA LEU A 80 -5.56 0.08 10.26
C LEU A 80 -4.86 0.49 8.96
N ALA A 81 -3.52 0.44 8.95
CA ALA A 81 -2.71 0.77 7.80
C ALA A 81 -2.99 -0.16 6.60
N SER A 82 -3.08 -1.47 6.82
CA SER A 82 -3.35 -2.47 5.78
C SER A 82 -4.71 -2.30 5.13
N PHE A 83 -5.72 -1.85 5.89
CA PHE A 83 -7.07 -1.63 5.41
C PHE A 83 -7.20 -0.32 4.61
N PHE A 84 -6.67 0.79 5.14
CA PHE A 84 -6.87 2.11 4.53
C PHE A 84 -5.86 2.45 3.42
N SER A 85 -4.62 1.99 3.53
CA SER A 85 -3.55 2.40 2.60
C SER A 85 -3.70 1.93 1.16
N PRO A 86 -4.30 0.76 0.87
CA PRO A 86 -4.59 0.37 -0.51
C PRO A 86 -5.42 1.42 -1.26
N PHE A 87 -6.36 2.09 -0.59
CA PHE A 87 -7.17 3.16 -1.20
C PHE A 87 -6.31 4.34 -1.68
N PHE A 88 -5.29 4.74 -0.91
CA PHE A 88 -4.38 5.81 -1.30
C PHE A 88 -3.54 5.43 -2.52
N GLY A 89 -3.06 4.19 -2.58
CA GLY A 89 -2.37 3.66 -3.77
C GLY A 89 -3.26 3.72 -5.02
N MET A 90 -4.53 3.32 -4.87
CA MET A 90 -5.50 3.40 -5.95
C MET A 90 -5.86 4.83 -6.35
N LEU A 91 -6.02 5.74 -5.38
CA LEU A 91 -6.33 7.15 -5.62
C LEU A 91 -5.19 7.83 -6.38
N ARG A 92 -3.94 7.62 -5.95
CA ARG A 92 -2.75 8.15 -6.61
C ARG A 92 -2.63 7.64 -8.05
N ALA A 93 -2.85 6.34 -8.27
CA ALA A 93 -2.82 5.76 -9.61
C ALA A 93 -3.89 6.38 -10.54
N LYS A 94 -5.09 6.66 -10.02
CA LYS A 94 -6.15 7.33 -10.78
C LYS A 94 -5.80 8.80 -11.09
N TRP A 95 -5.22 9.53 -10.14
CA TRP A 95 -4.87 10.93 -10.34
C TRP A 95 -3.78 11.09 -11.41
N GLN A 96 -2.72 10.28 -11.36
CA GLN A 96 -1.65 10.32 -12.37
C GLN A 96 -2.13 9.95 -13.78
N ARG A 97 -3.19 9.15 -13.90
CA ARG A 97 -3.79 8.83 -15.19
C ARG A 97 -4.57 9.98 -15.81
N LYS A 98 -5.15 10.87 -15.01
CA LYS A 98 -5.92 12.02 -15.51
C LYS A 98 -5.05 12.97 -16.37
N GLY A 99 -3.74 12.97 -16.15
CA GLY A 99 -2.76 13.76 -16.93
C GLY A 99 -2.12 13.02 -18.11
N ARG A 100 -2.39 11.72 -18.32
CA ARG A 100 -1.80 11.00 -19.46
C ARG A 100 -2.70 11.19 -20.69
N PRO A 101 -2.18 11.71 -21.82
CA PRO A 101 -2.97 11.82 -23.04
C PRO A 101 -3.48 10.43 -23.43
N PRO A 102 -4.73 10.32 -23.93
CA PRO A 102 -5.25 9.06 -24.41
C PRO A 102 -4.27 8.51 -25.44
N ARG A 103 -3.74 7.31 -25.19
CA ARG A 103 -2.85 6.59 -26.12
C ARG A 103 -3.65 6.46 -27.41
N ARG A 104 -3.35 7.34 -28.38
CA ARG A 104 -3.97 7.38 -29.70
C ARG A 104 -3.88 5.97 -30.23
N LYS A 105 -5.02 5.28 -30.39
CA LYS A 105 -5.05 4.09 -31.22
C LYS A 105 -4.61 4.60 -32.58
N THR A 106 -3.41 4.26 -33.02
CA THR A 106 -3.04 4.39 -34.42
C THR A 106 -4.01 3.47 -35.14
N ILE A 107 -5.14 4.05 -35.55
CA ILE A 107 -6.01 3.45 -36.54
C ILE A 107 -5.10 3.38 -37.76
N ILE A 108 -4.59 2.20 -38.05
CA ILE A 108 -3.96 1.91 -39.33
C ILE A 108 -5.14 1.90 -40.31
N GLU A 109 -5.60 3.09 -40.67
CA GLU A 109 -6.32 3.36 -41.90
C GLU A 109 -5.30 3.23 -43.03
N GLY A 110 -4.86 1.99 -43.24
CA GLY A 110 -4.14 1.57 -44.43
C GLY A 110 -5.16 1.20 -45.49
N TYR A 111 -5.83 2.22 -46.01
CA TYR A 111 -6.50 2.18 -47.30
C TYR A 111 -5.40 2.16 -48.36
N SER A 112 -5.22 1.04 -49.07
CA SER A 112 -4.67 1.08 -50.44
C SER A 112 -4.94 -0.25 -51.16
N ARG A 113 -6.02 -0.19 -51.95
CA ARG A 113 -6.30 -0.91 -53.21
C ARG A 113 -6.74 -2.37 -53.12
#